data_AF-A0A1I7RXZ1-F1
#
_entry.id   AF-A0A1I7RXZ1-F1
#
_cell.length_a   1.000
_cell.length_b   1.000
_cell.length_c   1.000
_cell.angle_alpha   90.00
_cell.angle_beta   90.00
_cell.angle_gamma   90.00
#
_symmetry.space_group_name_H-M   'P 1'
#
loop_
_entity.id
_entity.type
_entity.pdbx_description
1 polymer ?
#
loop_
_entity_poly.entity_id
_entity_poly.type
_entity_poly.pdbx_seq_one_letter_code
_entity_poly.pdbx_strand_id
1 'polypeptide(L)'
;MAEDTYVCPICHVKVKRKLEKAHKVSKDHKKRLISLKQVQEKQQKLEELKRREDAERLAQKRQADSDEEDDDGPSVSSKRSKPEEIHAPSLAAMAAEPDKDETEVANALPSDFFENRTDEEKKATNLDEEFDKFMSEVKQIDRKEIEAAEIEDEADAVRKDIDMIDEQIEMWRKMNELEKQKDSMIAEAKERTANEETSAAYGEDEDGDESDDDGSEFDIYGIDWRARRV
;
A
#
# COMPACT_ATOMS: atom_id res chain seq x y z
N MET A 1 -45.14 34.86 9.38
CA MET A 1 -45.46 33.44 9.12
C MET A 1 -44.15 32.69 9.09
N ALA A 2 -43.91 31.76 10.01
CA ALA A 2 -42.66 30.99 10.02
C ALA A 2 -42.65 30.04 8.82
N GLU A 3 -41.62 30.09 8.00
CA GLU A 3 -41.49 29.20 6.84
C GLU A 3 -41.12 27.78 7.31
N ASP A 4 -42.05 26.84 7.11
CA ASP A 4 -41.88 25.43 7.43
C ASP A 4 -40.81 24.79 6.51
N THR A 5 -39.57 24.73 7.01
CA THR A 5 -38.41 24.18 6.32
C THR A 5 -37.98 22.84 6.94
N TYR A 6 -37.47 21.95 6.10
CA TYR A 6 -36.96 20.61 6.43
C TYR A 6 -35.49 20.53 6.03
N VAL A 7 -34.62 20.05 6.93
CA VAL A 7 -33.22 19.80 6.61
C VAL A 7 -33.05 18.33 6.30
N CYS A 8 -32.59 18.01 5.10
CA CYS A 8 -32.31 16.62 4.74
C CYS A 8 -31.04 16.14 5.48
N PRO A 9 -31.08 15.04 6.26
CA PRO A 9 -29.90 14.54 6.99
C PRO A 9 -28.83 13.94 6.07
N ILE A 10 -29.19 13.57 4.85
CA ILE A 10 -28.27 12.96 3.87
C ILE A 10 -27.55 14.06 3.07
N CYS A 11 -28.30 15.10 2.70
CA CYS A 11 -27.79 16.15 1.84
C CYS A 11 -27.33 17.39 2.61
N HIS A 12 -27.73 17.54 3.88
CA HIS A 12 -27.58 18.75 4.69
C HIS A 12 -28.08 20.03 3.98
N VAL A 13 -29.13 19.88 3.16
CA VAL A 13 -29.78 20.99 2.43
C VAL A 13 -31.11 21.33 3.09
N LYS A 14 -31.36 22.63 3.30
CA LYS A 14 -32.65 23.16 3.73
C LYS A 14 -33.62 23.17 2.55
N VAL A 15 -34.73 22.45 2.66
CA VAL A 15 -35.77 22.34 1.64
C VAL A 15 -37.11 22.76 2.24
N LYS A 16 -37.99 23.42 1.48
CA LYS A 16 -39.35 23.70 1.96
C LYS A 16 -40.06 22.37 2.26
N ARG A 17 -40.82 22.28 3.36
CA ARG A 17 -41.47 21.03 3.80
C ARG A 17 -42.36 20.40 2.72
N LYS A 18 -43.04 21.22 1.90
CA LYS A 18 -43.85 20.76 0.75
C LYS A 18 -43.05 20.03 -0.34
N LEU A 19 -41.73 20.28 -0.43
CA LEU A 19 -40.83 19.72 -1.44
C LEU A 19 -39.96 18.58 -0.90
N GLU A 20 -40.12 18.17 0.36
CA GLU A 20 -39.33 17.11 0.98
C GLU A 20 -39.37 15.80 0.18
N LYS A 21 -40.58 15.39 -0.25
CA LYS A 21 -40.76 14.15 -1.03
C LYS A 21 -40.06 14.23 -2.38
N ALA A 22 -40.12 15.38 -3.07
CA ALA A 22 -39.44 15.58 -4.34
C ALA A 22 -37.92 15.57 -4.16
N HIS A 23 -37.41 16.18 -3.09
CA HIS A 23 -35.99 16.15 -2.76
C HIS A 23 -35.48 14.72 -2.50
N LYS A 24 -36.22 13.90 -1.75
CA LYS A 24 -35.86 12.49 -1.49
C LYS A 24 -35.77 11.64 -2.77
N VAL A 25 -36.56 11.97 -3.79
CA VAL A 25 -36.54 11.26 -5.09
C VAL A 25 -35.53 11.85 -6.08
N SER A 26 -34.96 13.02 -5.76
CA SER A 26 -34.02 13.73 -6.63
C SER A 26 -32.78 12.89 -6.95
N LYS A 27 -32.20 13.13 -8.14
CA LYS A 27 -31.00 12.42 -8.60
C LYS A 27 -29.82 12.65 -7.66
N ASP A 28 -29.66 13.87 -7.15
CA ASP A 28 -28.54 14.21 -6.28
C ASP A 28 -28.64 13.54 -4.91
N HIS A 29 -29.85 13.48 -4.34
CA HIS A 29 -30.11 12.75 -3.10
C HIS A 29 -29.80 11.25 -3.26
N LYS A 30 -30.27 10.64 -4.35
CA LYS A 30 -30.00 9.23 -4.67
C LYS A 30 -28.51 8.95 -4.86
N LYS A 31 -27.78 9.82 -5.56
CA LYS A 31 -26.33 9.71 -5.73
C LYS A 31 -25.61 9.71 -4.39
N ARG A 32 -25.91 10.69 -3.52
CA ARG A 32 -25.32 10.78 -2.18
C ARG A 32 -25.67 9.57 -1.30
N LEU A 33 -26.89 9.05 -1.40
CA LEU A 33 -27.31 7.83 -0.72
C LEU A 33 -26.44 6.62 -1.12
N ILE A 34 -26.20 6.45 -2.42
CA ILE A 34 -25.36 5.36 -2.94
C ILE A 34 -23.92 5.53 -2.47
N SER A 35 -23.37 6.74 -2.56
CA SER A 35 -22.01 7.03 -2.09
C SER A 35 -21.84 6.73 -0.60
N LEU A 36 -22.80 7.12 0.24
CA LEU A 36 -22.76 6.81 1.67
C LEU A 36 -22.80 5.30 1.93
N LYS A 37 -23.63 4.56 1.19
CA LYS A 37 -23.68 3.09 1.31
C LYS A 37 -22.37 2.43 0.91
N GLN A 38 -21.71 2.92 -0.15
CA GLN A 38 -20.40 2.43 -0.57
C GLN A 38 -19.31 2.71 0.47
N VAL A 39 -19.31 3.90 1.07
CA VAL A 39 -18.37 4.23 2.16
C VAL A 39 -18.61 3.32 3.36
N GLN A 40 -19.87 3.09 3.74
CA GLN A 40 -20.21 2.21 4.86
C GLN A 40 -19.76 0.76 4.61
N GLU A 41 -19.95 0.24 3.40
CA GLU A 41 -19.49 -1.11 3.03
C GLU A 41 -17.95 -1.22 3.06
N LYS A 42 -17.24 -0.19 2.57
CA LYS A 42 -15.78 -0.13 2.65
C LYS A 42 -15.29 -0.12 4.10
N GLN A 43 -15.95 0.65 4.97
CA GLN A 43 -15.61 0.69 6.40
C GLN A 43 -15.82 -0.67 7.06
N GLN A 44 -16.92 -1.37 6.75
CA GLN A 44 -17.18 -2.72 7.28
C GLN A 44 -16.13 -3.73 6.81
N LYS A 45 -15.74 -3.70 5.53
CA LYS A 45 -14.68 -4.56 4.99
C LYS A 45 -13.33 -4.28 5.65
N LEU A 46 -13.00 -3.01 5.88
CA LEU A 46 -11.75 -2.63 6.54
C LEU A 46 -11.73 -3.12 7.99
N GLU A 47 -12.84 -2.98 8.72
CA GLU A 47 -12.95 -3.47 10.09
C GLU A 47 -12.84 -5.00 10.17
N GLU A 48 -13.42 -5.72 9.20
CA GLU A 48 -13.31 -7.18 9.10
C GLU A 48 -11.87 -7.63 8.83
N LEU A 49 -11.17 -6.96 7.90
CA LEU A 49 -9.75 -7.22 7.62
C LEU A 49 -8.88 -7.00 8.85
N LYS A 50 -9.10 -5.89 9.57
CA LYS A 50 -8.38 -5.60 10.81
C LYS A 50 -8.61 -6.67 11.88
N ARG A 51 -9.85 -7.14 12.04
CA ARG A 51 -10.15 -8.25 12.96
C ARG A 51 -9.46 -9.55 12.57
N ARG A 52 -9.32 -9.82 11.27
CA ARG A 52 -8.61 -11.00 10.76
C ARG A 52 -7.11 -10.91 11.05
N GLU A 53 -6.50 -9.75 10.79
CA GLU A 53 -5.09 -9.49 11.06
C GLU A 53 -4.78 -9.61 12.57
N ASP A 54 -5.61 -9.03 13.43
CA ASP A 54 -5.46 -9.15 14.89
C ASP A 54 -5.57 -10.62 15.37
N ALA A 55 -6.49 -11.39 14.77
CA ALA A 55 -6.65 -12.81 15.09
C ALA A 55 -5.43 -13.65 14.64
N GLU A 56 -4.86 -13.34 13.49
CA GLU A 56 -3.66 -14.01 12.98
C GLU A 56 -2.43 -13.69 13.84
N ARG A 57 -2.27 -12.44 14.28
CA ARG A 57 -1.19 -12.04 15.19
C ARG A 57 -1.28 -12.74 16.55
N LEU A 58 -2.50 -12.96 17.05
CA LEU A 58 -2.76 -13.73 18.27
C LEU A 58 -2.46 -15.22 18.09
N ALA A 59 -2.69 -15.79 16.91
CA ALA A 59 -2.38 -17.18 16.61
C ALA A 59 -0.86 -17.42 16.50
N GLN A 60 -0.13 -16.53 15.84
CA GLN A 60 1.33 -16.61 15.73
C GLN A 60 2.03 -16.48 17.09
N LYS A 61 1.52 -15.61 17.98
CA LYS A 61 2.07 -15.47 19.34
C LYS A 61 1.92 -16.75 20.18
N ARG A 62 0.89 -17.56 19.95
CA ARG A 62 0.68 -18.84 20.66
C ARG A 62 1.62 -19.95 20.20
N GLN A 63 2.19 -19.86 19.00
CA GLN A 63 3.17 -20.82 18.50
C GLN A 63 4.60 -20.51 18.95
N ALA A 64 4.91 -19.25 19.28
CA ALA A 64 6.23 -18.86 19.77
C ALA A 64 6.46 -19.15 21.28
N ASP A 65 5.41 -19.40 22.06
CA ASP A 65 5.47 -19.66 23.51
C ASP A 65 5.55 -21.17 23.83
N SER A 66 5.66 -22.04 22.81
CA SER A 66 5.68 -23.51 22.96
C SER A 66 7.00 -24.18 22.54
N ASP A 67 8.06 -23.41 22.26
CA ASP A 67 9.38 -23.89 21.80
C ASP A 67 10.54 -23.32 22.66
N GLU A 68 10.39 -23.31 23.99
CA GLU A 68 11.52 -23.17 24.92
C GLU A 68 11.66 -24.43 25.79
N GLU A 69 12.23 -25.49 25.23
CA GLU A 69 12.99 -26.50 25.99
C GLU A 69 14.29 -26.84 25.24
N ASP A 70 15.40 -26.56 25.95
CA ASP A 70 16.73 -27.19 25.92
C ASP A 70 17.33 -27.71 24.59
N ASP A 71 18.44 -27.11 24.13
CA ASP A 71 19.58 -27.91 23.65
C ASP A 71 20.92 -27.15 23.64
N ASP A 72 21.96 -27.85 24.13
CA ASP A 72 23.29 -27.40 24.48
C ASP A 72 24.30 -27.77 23.35
N GLY A 73 24.60 -26.81 22.46
CA GLY A 73 25.80 -26.76 21.57
C GLY A 73 26.04 -27.93 20.58
N PRO A 74 27.16 -27.96 19.81
CA PRO A 74 28.14 -26.90 19.51
C PRO A 74 28.40 -26.67 18.00
N SER A 75 29.02 -25.52 17.69
CA SER A 75 30.07 -25.28 16.68
C SER A 75 30.28 -26.32 15.56
N VAL A 76 30.14 -25.90 14.29
CA VAL A 76 31.14 -26.19 13.25
C VAL A 76 31.09 -25.19 12.08
N SER A 77 32.25 -24.59 11.84
CA SER A 77 32.63 -23.84 10.65
C SER A 77 32.58 -24.72 9.40
N SER A 78 31.95 -24.25 8.31
CA SER A 78 32.02 -24.92 7.01
C SER A 78 32.48 -23.96 5.92
N LYS A 79 33.55 -24.40 5.24
CA LYS A 79 34.39 -23.66 4.30
C LYS A 79 33.73 -23.57 2.93
N ARG A 80 33.88 -22.41 2.31
CA ARG A 80 33.53 -22.10 0.93
C ARG A 80 34.58 -22.71 0.00
N SER A 81 34.18 -23.67 -0.84
CA SER A 81 35.03 -24.24 -1.89
C SER A 81 34.60 -23.74 -3.28
N LYS A 82 35.61 -23.43 -4.07
CA LYS A 82 35.64 -22.90 -5.44
C LYS A 82 35.33 -24.02 -6.47
N PRO A 83 34.66 -23.76 -7.61
CA PRO A 83 34.58 -24.72 -8.70
C PRO A 83 35.77 -24.57 -9.67
N GLU A 84 36.43 -25.69 -9.96
CA GLU A 84 37.43 -25.90 -11.01
C GLU A 84 36.78 -26.20 -12.37
N GLU A 85 37.56 -25.93 -13.41
CA GLU A 85 37.28 -26.08 -14.85
C GLU A 85 36.90 -27.49 -15.30
N ILE A 86 36.00 -27.58 -16.29
CA ILE A 86 35.84 -28.78 -17.12
C ILE A 86 36.35 -28.45 -18.52
N HIS A 87 37.47 -29.11 -18.85
CA HIS A 87 38.13 -29.15 -20.15
C HIS A 87 37.24 -29.82 -21.21
N ALA A 88 37.06 -29.16 -22.35
CA ALA A 88 36.52 -29.76 -23.57
C ALA A 88 37.62 -30.57 -24.31
N PRO A 89 37.36 -31.81 -24.79
CA PRO A 89 38.29 -32.49 -25.67
C PRO A 89 38.08 -32.11 -27.14
N SER A 90 39.21 -31.79 -27.78
CA SER A 90 39.39 -31.43 -29.18
C SER A 90 39.18 -32.61 -30.13
N LEU A 91 38.31 -32.44 -31.14
CA LEU A 91 38.17 -33.32 -32.31
C LEU A 91 39.11 -32.84 -33.42
N ALA A 92 40.10 -33.64 -33.82
CA ALA A 92 40.66 -33.68 -35.18
C ALA A 92 41.81 -34.69 -35.31
N ALA A 93 41.50 -35.91 -35.77
CA ALA A 93 42.47 -36.76 -36.46
C ALA A 93 41.73 -37.83 -37.26
N MET A 94 41.46 -37.56 -38.53
CA MET A 94 41.15 -38.59 -39.53
C MET A 94 41.94 -38.31 -40.80
N ALA A 95 42.90 -39.18 -41.11
CA ALA A 95 43.41 -39.41 -42.45
C ALA A 95 44.33 -40.65 -42.43
N ALA A 96 43.80 -41.80 -42.86
CA ALA A 96 44.55 -42.86 -43.52
C ALA A 96 43.57 -43.94 -44.03
N GLU A 97 43.46 -44.04 -45.36
CA GLU A 97 42.96 -45.22 -46.10
C GLU A 97 43.92 -46.41 -45.92
N PRO A 98 43.50 -47.68 -46.15
CA PRO A 98 43.59 -48.27 -47.50
C PRO A 98 42.55 -49.35 -47.88
N ASP A 99 42.13 -49.31 -49.16
CA ASP A 99 42.07 -50.39 -50.18
C ASP A 99 41.32 -51.73 -49.94
N LYS A 100 40.40 -52.03 -50.89
CA LYS A 100 39.95 -53.33 -51.47
C LYS A 100 39.16 -54.35 -50.63
N ASP A 101 37.91 -54.60 -51.04
CA ASP A 101 37.53 -55.81 -51.79
C ASP A 101 36.06 -55.73 -52.29
N GLU A 102 35.86 -55.95 -53.59
CA GLU A 102 34.54 -56.01 -54.25
C GLU A 102 33.97 -57.43 -54.15
N THR A 103 33.31 -57.81 -53.04
CA THR A 103 32.42 -59.01 -53.02
C THR A 103 31.28 -58.97 -52.00
N GLU A 104 30.80 -57.80 -51.55
CA GLU A 104 29.71 -57.73 -50.54
C GLU A 104 28.59 -56.72 -50.88
N VAL A 105 28.22 -56.57 -52.15
CA VAL A 105 27.08 -55.68 -52.52
C VAL A 105 25.71 -56.27 -52.09
N ALA A 106 25.67 -57.52 -51.59
CA ALA A 106 24.46 -58.14 -51.03
C ALA A 106 24.28 -57.92 -49.52
N ASN A 107 25.28 -57.34 -48.82
CA ASN A 107 25.22 -56.96 -47.41
C ASN A 107 25.32 -55.43 -47.22
N ALA A 108 24.89 -54.65 -48.21
CA ALA A 108 25.00 -53.19 -48.23
C ALA A 108 23.87 -52.46 -47.47
N LEU A 109 23.33 -53.08 -46.42
CA LEU A 109 22.58 -52.38 -45.39
C LEU A 109 23.37 -52.56 -44.10
N PRO A 110 23.87 -51.49 -43.46
CA PRO A 110 24.48 -51.59 -42.14
C PRO A 110 23.57 -52.42 -41.25
N SER A 111 24.10 -53.39 -40.51
CA SER A 111 23.27 -54.26 -39.65
C SER A 111 22.44 -53.45 -38.64
N ASP A 112 22.85 -52.21 -38.37
CA ASP A 112 22.16 -51.20 -37.57
C ASP A 112 20.96 -50.51 -38.24
N PHE A 113 20.70 -50.73 -39.53
CA PHE A 113 19.62 -50.04 -40.25
C PHE A 113 18.21 -50.45 -39.76
N PHE A 114 18.07 -51.67 -39.23
CA PHE A 114 16.79 -52.17 -38.69
C PHE A 114 16.72 -52.21 -37.16
N GLU A 115 17.85 -52.15 -36.44
CA GLU A 115 17.89 -52.15 -34.97
C GLU A 115 17.71 -50.74 -34.35
N ASN A 116 17.98 -49.67 -35.12
CA ASN A 116 17.81 -48.29 -34.65
C ASN A 116 16.36 -47.86 -34.35
N ARG A 117 15.33 -48.63 -34.75
CA ARG A 117 13.92 -48.28 -34.47
C ARG A 117 13.63 -48.13 -32.98
N THR A 118 14.25 -48.95 -32.14
CA THR A 118 14.04 -48.87 -30.68
C THR A 118 14.82 -47.72 -30.04
N ASP A 119 15.90 -47.26 -30.66
CA ASP A 119 16.66 -46.10 -30.17
C ASP A 119 16.03 -44.79 -30.63
N GLU A 120 15.37 -44.75 -31.79
CA GLU A 120 14.51 -43.64 -32.19
C GLU A 120 13.28 -43.51 -31.29
N GLU A 121 12.66 -44.61 -30.86
CA GLU A 121 11.55 -44.56 -29.88
C GLU A 121 12.00 -44.02 -28.51
N LYS A 122 13.17 -44.43 -27.99
CA LYS A 122 13.71 -43.90 -26.73
C LYS A 122 14.13 -42.43 -26.84
N LYS A 123 14.66 -42.01 -27.98
CA LYS A 123 14.97 -40.60 -28.27
C LYS A 123 13.70 -39.77 -28.40
N ALA A 124 12.64 -40.32 -29.01
CA ALA A 124 11.35 -39.66 -29.11
C ALA A 124 10.68 -39.49 -27.73
N THR A 125 10.71 -40.51 -26.87
CA THR A 125 10.21 -40.38 -25.49
C THR A 125 11.04 -39.40 -24.66
N ASN A 126 12.37 -39.37 -24.86
CA ASN A 126 13.24 -38.42 -24.18
C ASN A 126 13.00 -36.97 -24.65
N LEU A 127 12.75 -36.76 -25.95
CA LEU A 127 12.36 -35.45 -26.51
C LEU A 127 11.00 -34.98 -26.00
N ASP A 128 10.02 -35.87 -25.88
CA ASP A 128 8.71 -35.54 -25.31
C ASP A 128 8.84 -35.15 -23.83
N GLU A 129 9.65 -35.88 -23.04
CA GLU A 129 9.92 -35.54 -21.65
C GLU A 129 10.65 -34.19 -21.48
N GLU A 130 11.62 -33.89 -22.35
CA GLU A 130 12.31 -32.61 -22.37
C GLU A 130 11.39 -31.46 -22.80
N PHE A 131 10.50 -31.71 -23.76
CA PHE A 131 9.48 -30.77 -24.20
C PHE A 131 8.46 -30.47 -23.10
N ASP A 132 8.00 -31.50 -22.38
CA ASP A 132 7.10 -31.34 -21.23
C ASP A 132 7.76 -30.57 -20.09
N LYS A 133 9.04 -30.84 -19.81
CA LYS A 133 9.82 -30.06 -18.84
C LYS A 133 9.90 -28.59 -19.25
N PHE A 134 10.24 -28.30 -20.51
CA PHE A 134 10.29 -26.94 -21.03
C PHE A 134 8.94 -26.22 -20.91
N MET A 135 7.85 -26.87 -21.33
CA MET A 135 6.50 -26.29 -21.22
C MET A 135 6.07 -26.07 -19.76
N SER A 136 6.51 -26.94 -18.85
CA SER A 136 6.27 -26.77 -17.41
C SER A 136 7.07 -25.59 -16.82
N GLU A 137 8.30 -25.37 -17.30
CA GLU A 137 9.16 -24.28 -16.89
C GLU A 137 8.64 -22.94 -17.40
N VAL A 138 8.22 -22.86 -18.66
CA VAL A 138 7.55 -21.67 -19.23
C VAL A 138 6.34 -21.29 -18.39
N LYS A 139 5.46 -22.25 -18.05
CA LYS A 139 4.30 -21.98 -17.18
C LYS A 139 4.70 -21.54 -15.77
N GLN A 140 5.86 -21.98 -15.27
CA GLN A 140 6.36 -21.52 -13.97
C GLN A 140 6.91 -20.09 -14.05
N ILE A 141 7.55 -19.72 -15.15
CA ILE A 141 8.02 -18.36 -15.40
C ILE A 141 6.81 -17.42 -15.51
N ASP A 142 5.80 -17.76 -16.31
CA ASP A 142 4.58 -16.98 -16.45
C ASP A 142 3.90 -16.74 -15.10
N ARG A 143 3.83 -17.78 -14.25
CA ARG A 143 3.29 -17.66 -12.89
C ARG A 143 4.10 -16.70 -12.02
N LYS A 144 5.44 -16.80 -12.06
CA LYS A 144 6.32 -15.92 -11.29
C LYS A 144 6.26 -14.48 -11.77
N GLU A 145 6.08 -14.26 -13.07
CA GLU A 145 5.94 -12.92 -13.63
C GLU A 145 4.62 -12.28 -13.20
N ILE A 146 3.53 -13.04 -13.20
CA ILE A 146 2.25 -12.57 -12.66
C ILE A 146 2.37 -12.23 -11.17
N GLU A 147 2.98 -13.13 -10.38
CA GLU A 147 3.22 -12.88 -8.95
C GLU A 147 4.09 -11.65 -8.72
N ALA A 148 5.14 -11.47 -9.53
CA ALA A 148 6.00 -10.29 -9.44
C ALA A 148 5.25 -9.00 -9.78
N ALA A 149 4.38 -9.02 -10.79
CA ALA A 149 3.56 -7.87 -11.16
C ALA A 149 2.55 -7.52 -10.06
N GLU A 150 1.93 -8.52 -9.42
CA GLU A 150 1.03 -8.30 -8.28
C GLU A 150 1.76 -7.65 -7.10
N ILE A 151 2.99 -8.09 -6.80
CA ILE A 151 3.83 -7.49 -5.75
C ILE A 151 4.20 -6.03 -6.09
N GLU A 152 4.51 -5.73 -7.36
CA GLU A 152 4.82 -4.37 -7.79
C GLU A 152 3.60 -3.44 -7.65
N ASP A 153 2.41 -3.90 -8.05
CA ASP A 153 1.16 -3.15 -7.89
C ASP A 153 0.85 -2.86 -6.41
N GLU A 154 1.07 -3.83 -5.52
CA GLU A 154 0.92 -3.65 -4.06
C GLU A 154 1.94 -2.65 -3.51
N ALA A 155 3.21 -2.72 -3.93
CA ALA A 155 4.24 -1.77 -3.52
C ALA A 155 3.90 -0.34 -3.95
N ASP A 156 3.36 -0.17 -5.15
CA ASP A 156 2.89 1.12 -5.66
C ASP A 156 1.67 1.66 -4.91
N ALA A 157 0.77 0.79 -4.46
CA ALA A 157 -0.34 1.18 -3.59
C ALA A 157 0.16 1.69 -2.24
N VAL A 158 1.06 0.95 -1.60
CA VAL A 158 1.69 1.35 -0.33
C VAL A 158 2.44 2.67 -0.48
N ARG A 159 3.13 2.88 -1.60
CA ARG A 159 3.86 4.14 -1.85
C ARG A 159 2.93 5.35 -1.89
N LYS A 160 1.78 5.24 -2.56
CA LYS A 160 0.76 6.30 -2.60
C LYS A 160 0.19 6.58 -1.21
N ASP A 161 -0.02 5.54 -0.41
CA ASP A 161 -0.49 5.70 0.96
C ASP A 161 0.53 6.43 1.84
N ILE A 162 1.82 6.14 1.68
CA ILE A 162 2.91 6.85 2.36
C ILE A 162 2.89 8.34 1.98
N ASP A 163 2.79 8.66 0.69
CA ASP A 163 2.75 10.06 0.23
C ASP A 163 1.55 10.82 0.84
N MET A 164 0.38 10.19 0.92
CA MET A 164 -0.80 10.78 1.57
C MET A 164 -0.58 10.99 3.08
N ILE A 165 0.09 10.07 3.76
CA ILE A 165 0.41 10.20 5.18
C ILE A 165 1.39 11.37 5.39
N ASP A 166 2.40 11.52 4.54
CA ASP A 166 3.37 12.61 4.63
C ASP A 166 2.70 13.98 4.43
N GLU A 167 1.80 14.10 3.44
CA GLU A 167 0.98 15.31 3.25
C GLU A 167 0.13 15.63 4.50
N GLN A 168 -0.49 14.61 5.09
CA GLN A 168 -1.23 14.79 6.33
C GLN A 168 -0.30 15.29 7.44
N ILE A 169 0.84 14.64 7.66
CA ILE A 169 1.81 15.05 8.67
C ILE A 169 2.23 16.51 8.47
N GLU A 170 2.44 16.97 7.24
CA GLU A 170 2.76 18.36 6.95
C GLU A 170 1.62 19.31 7.37
N MET A 171 0.38 18.98 7.04
CA MET A 171 -0.79 19.76 7.46
C MET A 171 -0.92 19.82 8.99
N TRP A 172 -0.74 18.69 9.67
CA TRP A 172 -0.78 18.61 11.13
C TRP A 172 0.35 19.42 11.77
N ARG A 173 1.56 19.39 11.21
CA ARG A 173 2.69 20.24 11.66
C ARG A 173 2.35 21.71 11.53
N LYS A 174 1.75 22.13 10.41
CA LYS A 174 1.33 23.52 10.19
C LYS A 174 0.22 23.95 11.16
N MET A 175 -0.77 23.08 11.41
CA MET A 175 -1.82 23.36 12.39
C MET A 175 -1.24 23.55 13.80
N ASN A 176 -0.34 22.65 14.21
CA ASN A 176 0.32 22.73 15.53
C ASN A 176 1.16 24.01 15.67
N GLU A 177 1.87 24.43 14.61
CA GLU A 177 2.60 25.69 14.62
C GLU A 177 1.67 26.90 14.81
N LEU A 178 0.53 26.94 14.12
CA LEU A 178 -0.46 28.00 14.30
C LEU A 178 -1.09 27.99 15.69
N GLU A 179 -1.35 26.81 16.25
CA GLU A 179 -1.85 26.67 17.61
C GLU A 179 -0.84 27.19 18.64
N LYS A 180 0.44 26.87 18.46
CA LYS A 180 1.53 27.39 19.29
C LYS A 180 1.66 28.90 19.19
N GLN A 181 1.49 29.48 18.00
CA GLN A 181 1.48 30.94 17.82
C GLN A 181 0.29 31.59 18.52
N LYS A 182 -0.90 31.01 18.39
CA LYS A 182 -2.11 31.48 19.09
C LYS A 182 -1.92 31.41 20.62
N ASP A 183 -1.39 30.30 21.12
CA ASP A 183 -1.15 30.12 22.56
C ASP A 183 -0.08 31.09 23.08
N SER A 184 0.95 31.39 22.29
CA SER A 184 1.95 32.42 22.61
C SER A 184 1.32 33.81 22.69
N MET A 185 0.44 34.18 21.75
CA MET A 185 -0.26 35.47 21.78
C MET A 185 -1.20 35.57 22.98
N ILE A 186 -1.91 34.48 23.31
CA ILE A 186 -2.78 34.43 24.49
C ILE A 186 -1.95 34.54 25.78
N ALA A 187 -0.79 33.88 25.85
CA ALA A 187 0.09 33.96 27.01
C ALA A 187 0.64 35.39 27.19
N GLU A 188 1.09 36.03 26.11
CA GLU A 188 1.56 37.41 26.14
C GLU A 188 0.44 38.39 26.52
N ALA A 189 -0.77 38.22 25.98
CA ALA A 189 -1.92 39.03 26.34
C ALA A 189 -2.27 38.90 27.83
N LYS A 190 -2.27 37.66 28.36
CA LYS A 190 -2.50 37.40 29.79
C LYS A 190 -1.42 38.02 30.68
N GLU A 191 -0.17 38.01 30.24
CA GLU A 191 0.93 38.64 30.97
C GLU A 191 0.78 40.17 31.00
N ARG A 192 0.39 40.79 29.88
CA ARG A 192 0.12 42.24 29.81
C ARG A 192 -1.03 42.64 30.74
N THR A 193 -2.15 41.92 30.72
CA THR A 193 -3.28 42.20 31.61
C THR A 193 -2.91 42.02 33.08
N ALA A 194 -2.14 40.98 33.43
CA ALA A 194 -1.69 40.75 34.82
C ALA A 194 -0.70 41.83 35.30
N ASN A 195 0.14 42.36 34.40
CA ASN A 195 1.07 43.45 34.72
C ASN A 195 0.36 44.80 34.86
N GLU A 196 -0.69 45.06 34.07
CA GLU A 196 -1.54 46.25 34.23
C GLU A 196 -2.32 46.23 35.54
N GLU A 197 -2.92 45.09 35.91
CA GLU A 197 -3.64 44.92 37.18
C GLU A 197 -2.74 45.15 38.41
N THR A 198 -1.46 44.77 38.34
CA THR A 198 -0.50 45.02 39.42
C THR A 198 0.04 46.46 39.45
N SER A 199 0.05 47.17 38.31
CA SER A 199 0.38 48.60 38.23
C SER A 199 -0.77 49.52 38.69
N ALA A 200 -2.02 49.11 38.46
CA ALA A 200 -3.22 49.85 38.88
C ALA A 200 -3.50 49.75 40.39
N ALA A 201 -2.92 48.76 41.09
CA ALA A 201 -3.10 48.60 42.53
C ALA A 201 -2.22 49.53 43.40
N TYR A 202 -1.35 50.36 42.81
CA TYR A 202 -0.42 51.24 43.54
C TYR A 202 -0.38 52.69 43.01
N GLY A 203 -1.47 53.14 42.39
CA GLY A 203 -1.66 54.54 41.97
C GLY A 203 -2.94 55.10 42.56
N GLU A 204 -2.87 55.55 43.82
CA GLU A 204 -3.82 56.55 44.34
C GLU A 204 -3.60 57.88 43.61
N ASP A 205 -4.73 58.50 43.26
CA ASP A 205 -5.01 59.90 42.99
C ASP A 205 -4.98 60.47 41.55
N GLU A 206 -6.19 60.95 41.22
CA GLU A 206 -6.59 62.12 40.44
C GLU A 206 -6.67 62.07 38.91
N ASP A 207 -7.89 62.44 38.50
CA ASP A 207 -8.36 62.98 37.23
C ASP A 207 -8.75 61.99 36.12
N GLY A 208 -10.07 61.94 35.93
CA GLY A 208 -10.75 61.08 35.00
C GLY A 208 -10.45 61.37 33.54
N ASP A 209 -10.30 60.29 32.79
CA ASP A 209 -10.71 60.23 31.40
C ASP A 209 -11.40 58.87 31.23
N GLU A 210 -12.74 58.92 31.20
CA GLU A 210 -13.60 57.82 30.77
C GLU A 210 -13.38 57.63 29.26
N SER A 211 -12.24 57.08 28.85
CA SER A 211 -12.08 56.56 27.49
C SER A 211 -12.64 55.16 27.45
N ASP A 212 -13.91 55.13 27.03
CA ASP A 212 -14.68 54.02 26.48
C ASP A 212 -13.90 53.33 25.32
N ASP A 213 -12.79 52.65 25.64
CA ASP A 213 -12.04 51.82 24.69
C ASP A 213 -12.58 50.38 24.75
N ASP A 214 -13.74 50.26 24.11
CA ASP A 214 -14.23 49.11 23.38
C ASP A 214 -13.52 47.79 23.71
N GLY A 215 -14.11 47.05 24.65
CA GLY A 215 -13.93 45.61 24.78
C GLY A 215 -14.49 44.90 23.55
N SER A 216 -13.91 45.16 22.38
CA SER A 216 -14.06 44.33 21.19
C SER A 216 -13.35 43.02 21.49
N GLU A 217 -14.06 42.15 22.21
CA GLU A 217 -14.00 40.72 22.04
C GLU A 217 -13.86 40.50 20.53
N PHE A 218 -12.64 40.22 20.10
CA PHE A 218 -12.30 39.96 18.72
C PHE A 218 -13.12 38.74 18.31
N ASP A 219 -14.33 39.00 17.81
CA ASP A 219 -15.33 38.01 17.47
C ASP A 219 -14.89 37.32 16.19
N ILE A 220 -13.92 36.43 16.36
CA ILE A 220 -13.41 35.50 15.35
C ILE A 220 -14.56 34.64 14.77
N TYR A 221 -15.69 34.55 15.47
CA TYR A 221 -16.86 33.80 15.06
C TYR A 221 -17.95 34.65 14.40
N GLY A 222 -17.88 35.98 14.51
CA GLY A 222 -18.84 36.95 13.95
C GLY A 222 -18.51 37.45 12.53
N ILE A 223 -17.29 37.22 12.04
CA ILE A 223 -16.92 37.57 10.66
C ILE A 223 -17.48 36.50 9.70
N ASP A 224 -18.72 36.70 9.25
CA ASP A 224 -19.33 35.89 8.20
C ASP A 224 -18.56 36.07 6.87
N TRP A 225 -17.66 35.14 6.56
CA TRP A 225 -16.83 35.14 5.35
C TRP A 225 -17.65 35.10 4.04
N ARG A 226 -18.97 34.83 4.10
CA ARG A 226 -19.88 34.92 2.94
C ARG A 226 -20.33 36.34 2.61
N ALA A 227 -20.14 37.31 3.51
CA ALA A 227 -20.54 38.70 3.28
C ALA A 227 -19.60 39.43 2.29
N ARG A 228 -18.42 38.87 2.00
CA ARG A 228 -17.42 39.50 1.12
C ARG A 228 -17.57 39.07 -0.34
N ARG A 229 -18.74 39.33 -0.95
CA ARG A 229 -18.92 39.48 -2.41
C ARG A 229 -20.15 40.33 -2.70
N VAL A 230 -19.91 41.61 -2.94
CA VAL A 230 -20.66 42.42 -3.92
C VAL A 230 -19.62 43.11 -4.80
#